data_AF-Q0P075-F1
#
_entry.id   AF-Q0P075-F1
#
_cell.length_a   1.000
_cell.length_b   1.000
_cell.length_c   1.000
_cell.angle_alpha   90.00
_cell.angle_beta   90.00
_cell.angle_gamma   90.00
#
_symmetry.space_group_name_H-M   'P 1'
#
loop_
_entity.id
_entity.type
_entity.pdbx_description
1 polymer ?
#
loop_
_entity_poly.entity_id
_entity_poly.type
_entity_poly.pdbx_seq_one_letter_code
_entity_poly.pdbx_strand_id
1 'polypeptide(L)' 'KSVKNSPNPRNYYRCSSEGCSVKKRVERDPQDSDYVIT' A
#
# COMPACT_ATOMS: atom_id res chain seq x y z
N LYS A 1 -3.52 0.86 7.10
CA LYS A 1 -4.58 1.83 7.48
C LYS A 1 -5.83 1.50 6.67
N SER A 2 -7.01 1.42 7.28
CA SER A 2 -8.26 1.25 6.53
C SER A 2 -8.49 2.43 5.59
N VAL A 3 -9.08 2.16 4.42
CA VAL A 3 -9.41 3.17 3.40
C VAL A 3 -10.92 3.30 3.32
N LYS A 4 -11.42 4.54 3.32
CA LYS A 4 -12.85 4.79 3.12
C LYS A 4 -13.22 4.34 1.70
N ASN A 5 -14.25 3.51 1.57
CA ASN A 5 -14.73 2.90 0.32
C ASN A 5 -13.85 1.80 -0.29
N SER A 6 -12.91 1.22 0.46
CA SER A 6 -12.23 -0.01 0.03
C SER A 6 -12.26 -1.05 1.15
N PRO A 7 -12.62 -2.32 0.84
CA PRO A 7 -12.48 -3.41 1.78
C PRO A 7 -11.00 -3.71 2.07
N ASN A 8 -10.10 -3.28 1.19
CA ASN A 8 -8.67 -3.56 1.29
C ASN A 8 -7.92 -2.49 2.12
N PRO A 9 -6.98 -2.91 2.98
CA PRO A 9 -6.17 -1.97 3.75
C PRO A 9 -5.10 -1.30 2.90
N ARG A 10 -4.81 -0.02 3.21
CA ARG A 10 -3.65 0.72 2.69
C ARG A 10 -2.40 0.37 3.48
N ASN A 11 -1.36 -0.06 2.78
CA ASN A 11 -0.06 -0.40 3.35
C ASN A 11 0.97 0.69 3.07
N TYR A 12 1.89 0.89 4.02
CA TYR A 12 3.01 1.80 3.89
C TYR A 12 4.29 0.98 4.05
N TYR A 13 5.14 1.01 3.04
CA TYR A 13 6.42 0.32 3.08
C TYR A 13 7.55 1.33 3.16
N ARG A 14 8.53 1.04 4.00
CA ARG A 14 9.81 1.71 4.01
C ARG A 14 10.81 0.87 3.24
N CYS A 15 11.68 1.53 2.49
CA CYS A 15 12.86 0.93 1.90
C CYS A 15 13.69 0.21 2.97
N SER A 16 14.10 -1.03 2.70
CA SER A 16 14.89 -1.85 3.62
C SER A 16 16.38 -1.54 3.60
N SER A 17 16.86 -0.83 2.57
CA SER A 17 18.26 -0.42 2.47
C SER A 17 18.63 0.54 3.59
N GLU A 18 19.81 0.33 4.19
CA GLU A 18 20.35 1.21 5.21
C GLU A 18 20.52 2.63 4.66
N GLY A 19 20.20 3.65 5.46
CA GLY A 19 20.19 5.06 5.03
C GLY A 19 19.05 5.47 4.08
N CYS A 20 18.22 4.54 3.61
CA CYS A 20 17.16 4.83 2.65
C CYS A 20 15.95 5.50 3.33
N SER A 21 15.63 6.71 2.88
CA SER A 21 14.49 7.51 3.36
C SER A 21 13.20 7.28 2.56
N VAL A 22 13.27 6.47 1.49
CA VAL A 22 12.15 6.21 0.58
C VAL A 22 11.02 5.49 1.31
N LYS A 23 9.81 5.98 1.09
CA LYS A 23 8.55 5.41 1.57
C LYS A 23 7.62 5.26 0.38
N LYS A 24 6.96 4.11 0.26
CA LYS A 24 5.90 3.88 -0.74
C LYS A 24 4.58 3.56 -0.08
N ARG A 25 3.50 3.96 -0.75
CA ARG A 25 2.13 3.60 -0.39
C ARG A 25 1.69 2.50 -1.34
N VAL A 26 0.95 1.53 -0.83
CA VAL A 26 0.41 0.41 -1.61
C VAL A 26 -1.05 0.25 -1.23
N GLU A 27 -1.92 0.34 -2.21
CA GLU A 27 -3.36 0.08 -2.10
C GLU A 27 -3.71 -1.12 -3.00
N ARG A 28 -4.87 -1.73 -2.77
CA ARG A 28 -5.39 -2.80 -3.62
C ARG A 28 -6.75 -2.39 -4.14
N ASP A 29 -7.09 -2.90 -5.31
CA ASP A 29 -8.37 -2.58 -5.95
C ASP A 29 -9.53 -3.05 -5.07
N PRO A 30 -10.62 -2.27 -4.93
CA PRO A 30 -11.76 -2.67 -4.11
C PRO A 30 -12.53 -3.89 -4.64
N GLN A 31 -12.48 -4.15 -5.95
CA GLN A 31 -13.18 -5.24 -6.63
C GLN A 31 -12.27 -6.45 -6.85
N ASP A 32 -10.98 -6.22 -7.09
CA ASP A 32 -9.96 -7.26 -7.25
C ASP A 32 -8.86 -7.15 -6.20
N SER A 33 -8.87 -8.04 -5.21
CA SER A 33 -7.87 -8.03 -4.14
C SER A 33 -6.45 -8.42 -4.58
N ASP A 34 -6.29 -9.00 -5.76
CA ASP A 34 -4.99 -9.36 -6.32
C ASP A 34 -4.37 -8.21 -7.13
N TYR A 35 -5.19 -7.26 -7.56
CA TYR A 35 -4.72 -6.08 -8.27
C TYR A 35 -4.18 -5.01 -7.32
N VAL A 36 -2.90 -4.67 -7.50
CA VAL A 36 -2.20 -3.68 -6.69
C VAL A 36 -2.19 -2.32 -7.39
N ILE A 37 -2.63 -1.29 -6.66
CA ILE A 37 -2.58 0.11 -7.06
C ILE A 37 -1.44 0.76 -6.26
N THR A 38 -0.32 1.07 -6.91
CA THR A 38 0.90 1.61 -6.27
C THR A 38 1.25 3.01 -6.75
#